data_AF-A0A948SUU8-F1
#
_entry.id   AF-A0A948SUU8-F1
#
_cell.length_a   1.000
_cell.length_b   1.000
_cell.length_c   1.000
_cell.angle_alpha   90.00
_cell.angle_beta   90.00
_cell.angle_gamma   90.00
#
_symmetry.space_group_name_H-M   'P 1'
#
loop_
_entity.id
_entity.type
_entity.pdbx_description
1 polymer ?
#
loop_
_entity_poly.entity_id
_entity_poly.type
_entity_poly.pdbx_seq_one_letter_code
_entity_poly.pdbx_strand_id
1 'polypeptide(L)'
;MNSTSISRIRTLAAHEYRAAVRSRILLTLLGILAVATIASVYVASVAHRSQVADYRAYKDAASASGLDRIAPSNLAPMSLLRGAFEYLQIIGAVIAVSLGYLTVQRERTNRTLPLLRSRPVTAGEQATGGLLGAAALLATIVAITAITGVICIEVIGNDWV
;
A
#
# COMPACT_ATOMS: atom_id res chain seq x y z
N MET A 1 29.11 -5.87 -15.21
CA MET A 1 27.97 -5.16 -15.82
C MET A 1 28.48 -3.80 -16.30
N ASN A 2 28.45 -3.50 -17.60
CA ASN A 2 29.08 -2.29 -18.15
C ASN A 2 28.24 -1.05 -17.81
N SER A 3 28.88 0.12 -17.59
CA SER A 3 28.20 1.39 -17.23
C SER A 3 27.05 1.77 -18.20
N THR A 4 27.22 1.46 -19.48
CA THR A 4 26.20 1.67 -20.53
C THR A 4 24.96 0.79 -20.37
N SER A 5 25.09 -0.41 -19.80
CA SER A 5 23.98 -1.32 -19.52
C SER A 5 23.15 -0.82 -18.33
N ILE A 6 23.82 -0.39 -17.25
CA ILE A 6 23.18 0.18 -16.06
C ILE A 6 22.38 1.44 -16.42
N SER A 7 22.95 2.34 -17.24
CA SER A 7 22.25 3.56 -17.68
C SER A 7 20.99 3.24 -18.50
N ARG A 8 21.03 2.21 -19.35
CA ARG A 8 19.87 1.77 -20.14
C ARG A 8 18.78 1.17 -19.27
N ILE A 9 19.14 0.30 -18.33
CA ILE A 9 18.19 -0.31 -17.37
C ILE A 9 17.50 0.80 -16.57
N ARG A 10 18.24 1.79 -16.07
CA ARG A 10 17.66 2.92 -15.32
C ARG A 10 16.68 3.74 -16.16
N THR A 11 17.06 4.03 -17.42
CA THR A 11 16.19 4.78 -18.33
C THR A 11 14.90 4.02 -18.62
N LEU A 12 14.99 2.70 -18.81
CA LEU A 12 13.84 1.83 -19.02
C LEU A 12 12.92 1.79 -17.79
N ALA A 13 13.51 1.62 -16.60
CA ALA A 13 12.76 1.63 -15.34
C ALA A 13 12.03 2.96 -15.11
N ALA A 14 12.70 4.10 -15.37
CA ALA A 14 12.10 5.42 -15.24
C ALA A 14 10.99 5.69 -16.27
N HIS A 15 11.10 5.08 -17.46
CA HIS A 15 10.06 5.13 -18.47
C HIS A 15 8.82 4.33 -18.01
N GLU A 16 9.00 3.08 -17.59
CA GLU A 16 7.92 2.24 -17.08
C GLU A 16 7.20 2.88 -15.90
N TYR A 17 7.95 3.43 -14.95
CA TYR A 17 7.39 4.18 -13.82
C TYR A 17 6.47 5.32 -14.29
N ARG A 18 6.96 6.20 -15.17
CA ARG A 18 6.15 7.33 -15.68
C ARG A 18 4.96 6.87 -16.51
N ALA A 19 5.12 5.83 -17.30
CA ALA A 19 4.06 5.28 -18.12
C ALA A 19 2.95 4.64 -17.28
N ALA A 20 3.27 4.12 -16.10
CA ALA A 20 2.30 3.62 -15.15
C ALA A 20 1.59 4.73 -14.38
N VAL A 21 2.31 5.73 -13.86
CA VAL A 21 1.72 6.85 -13.09
C VAL A 21 0.75 7.66 -13.93
N ARG A 22 0.98 7.76 -15.25
CA ARG A 22 0.06 8.44 -16.18
C ARG A 22 -1.20 7.62 -16.51
N SER A 23 -1.28 6.35 -16.08
CA SER A 23 -2.42 5.48 -16.33
C SER A 23 -3.61 5.89 -15.46
N ARG A 24 -4.73 6.26 -16.09
CA ARG A 24 -5.98 6.56 -15.38
C ARG A 24 -6.45 5.40 -14.51
N ILE A 25 -6.28 4.16 -15.00
CA ILE A 25 -6.64 2.93 -14.26
C ILE A 25 -5.86 2.83 -12.94
N LEU A 26 -4.56 3.15 -12.98
CA LEU A 26 -3.73 3.12 -11.78
C LEU A 26 -4.18 4.20 -10.79
N LEU A 27 -4.41 5.42 -11.27
CA LEU A 27 -4.90 6.51 -10.43
C LEU A 27 -6.26 6.20 -9.81
N THR A 28 -7.18 5.57 -10.55
CA THR A 28 -8.48 5.15 -10.00
C THR A 28 -8.34 4.08 -8.94
N LEU A 29 -7.51 3.05 -9.16
CA LEU A 29 -7.29 2.00 -8.17
C LEU A 29 -6.60 2.55 -6.91
N LEU A 30 -5.65 3.47 -7.08
CA LEU A 30 -4.95 4.14 -5.98
C LEU A 30 -5.91 5.04 -5.19
N GLY A 31 -6.82 5.75 -5.87
CA GLY A 31 -7.88 6.51 -5.22
C GLY A 31 -8.83 5.63 -4.41
N ILE A 32 -9.26 4.49 -4.96
CA ILE A 32 -10.10 3.51 -4.24
C ILE A 32 -9.34 2.96 -3.02
N LEU A 33 -8.06 2.62 -3.17
CA LEU A 33 -7.23 2.18 -2.05
C LEU A 33 -7.18 3.24 -0.95
N ALA A 34 -6.89 4.50 -1.28
CA ALA A 34 -6.82 5.58 -0.32
C ALA A 34 -8.15 5.78 0.43
N VAL A 35 -9.29 5.78 -0.29
CA VAL A 35 -10.62 5.90 0.32
C VAL A 35 -10.91 4.72 1.25
N ALA A 36 -10.59 3.49 0.83
CA ALA A 36 -10.76 2.30 1.66
C ALA A 36 -9.90 2.34 2.92
N THR A 37 -8.64 2.79 2.81
CA THR A 37 -7.75 2.96 3.97
C THR A 37 -8.31 4.00 4.94
N ILE A 38 -8.74 5.17 4.45
CA ILE A 38 -9.33 6.22 5.30
C ILE A 38 -10.59 5.71 6.02
N ALA A 39 -11.50 5.03 5.30
CA ALA A 39 -12.71 4.47 5.88
C ALA A 39 -12.39 3.39 6.93
N SER A 40 -11.41 2.52 6.67
CA SER A 40 -10.96 1.50 7.60
C SER A 40 -10.40 2.10 8.88
N VAL A 41 -9.53 3.11 8.78
CA VAL A 41 -8.97 3.78 9.97
C VAL A 41 -10.09 4.49 10.75
N TYR A 42 -11.02 5.16 10.06
CA TYR A 42 -12.16 5.80 10.72
C TYR A 42 -13.00 4.80 11.53
N VAL A 43 -13.39 3.67 10.93
CA VAL A 43 -14.14 2.62 11.64
C VAL A 43 -13.35 2.07 12.82
N ALA A 44 -12.04 1.85 12.63
CA ALA A 44 -11.15 1.37 13.69
C ALA A 44 -11.08 2.36 14.86
N SER A 45 -10.96 3.66 14.58
CA SER A 45 -10.93 4.68 15.63
C SER A 45 -12.25 4.82 16.39
N VAL A 46 -13.39 4.69 15.71
CA VAL A 46 -14.70 4.65 16.38
C VAL A 46 -14.81 3.43 17.28
N ALA A 47 -14.40 2.25 16.78
CA ALA A 47 -14.36 1.01 17.57
C ALA A 47 -13.40 1.10 18.77
N HIS A 48 -12.29 1.84 18.63
CA HIS A 48 -11.37 2.07 19.74
C HIS A 48 -12.01 2.90 20.86
N ARG A 49 -12.73 3.98 20.50
CA ARG A 49 -13.45 4.82 21.46
C ARG A 49 -14.53 4.04 22.21
N SER A 50 -15.25 3.14 21.53
CA SER A 50 -16.24 2.28 22.19
C SER A 50 -15.59 1.30 23.16
N GLN A 51 -14.48 0.64 22.76
CA GLN A 51 -13.77 -0.29 23.65
C GLN A 51 -13.19 0.39 24.90
N VAL A 52 -12.71 1.64 24.79
CA VAL A 52 -12.26 2.43 25.95
C VAL A 52 -13.44 2.77 26.88
N ALA A 53 -14.59 3.13 26.32
CA ALA A 53 -15.80 3.41 27.10
C ALA A 53 -16.29 2.15 27.85
N ASP A 54 -16.32 1.00 27.17
CA ASP A 54 -16.70 -0.29 27.76
C ASP A 54 -15.73 -0.71 28.89
N TYR A 55 -14.42 -0.47 28.69
CA TYR A 55 -13.41 -0.76 29.71
C TYR A 55 -13.52 0.17 30.94
N ARG A 56 -13.84 1.46 30.73
CA ARG A 56 -14.11 2.40 31.84
C ARG A 56 -15.36 1.99 32.60
N ALA A 57 -16.44 1.63 31.92
CA ALA A 57 -17.66 1.12 32.54
C ALA A 57 -17.40 -0.16 33.36
N TYR A 58 -16.56 -1.08 32.86
CA TYR A 58 -16.14 -2.26 33.61
C TYR A 58 -15.31 -1.92 34.85
N LYS A 59 -14.37 -0.96 34.75
CA LYS A 59 -13.58 -0.47 35.90
C LYS A 59 -14.46 0.19 36.96
N ASP A 60 -15.42 1.01 36.55
CA ASP A 60 -16.33 1.70 37.46
C ASP A 60 -17.25 0.67 38.16
N ALA A 61 -17.74 -0.34 37.44
CA ALA A 61 -18.51 -1.43 38.02
C ALA A 61 -17.67 -2.32 38.97
N ALA A 62 -16.41 -2.62 38.62
CA ALA A 62 -15.52 -3.45 39.43
C ALA A 62 -15.04 -2.75 40.71
N SER A 63 -14.77 -1.44 40.63
CA SER A 63 -14.42 -0.61 41.79
C SER A 63 -15.60 -0.39 42.72
N ALA A 64 -16.82 -0.19 42.17
CA ALA A 64 -18.05 -0.18 42.95
C ALA A 64 -18.35 -1.52 43.65
N SER A 65 -17.84 -2.63 43.10
CA SER A 65 -17.97 -3.99 43.66
C SER A 65 -16.87 -4.37 44.65
N GLY A 66 -15.90 -3.48 44.93
CA GLY A 66 -14.85 -3.69 45.93
C GLY A 66 -13.72 -4.65 45.53
N LEU A 67 -13.53 -4.93 44.24
CA LEU A 67 -12.41 -5.77 43.78
C LEU A 67 -11.11 -4.95 43.62
N ASP A 68 -10.07 -5.34 44.38
CA ASP A 68 -8.75 -4.66 44.43
C ASP A 68 -7.79 -5.07 43.29
N ARG A 69 -8.20 -6.01 42.43
CA ARG A 69 -7.43 -6.47 41.27
C ARG A 69 -8.24 -6.33 39.98
N ILE A 70 -8.00 -5.24 39.29
CA ILE A 70 -8.57 -4.96 37.98
C ILE A 70 -7.69 -5.62 36.90
N ALA A 71 -8.28 -6.44 36.03
CA ALA A 71 -7.57 -7.06 34.92
C ALA A 71 -6.97 -5.99 33.97
N PRO A 72 -5.72 -6.15 33.51
CA PRO A 72 -5.08 -5.19 32.62
C PRO A 72 -5.82 -5.12 31.28
N SER A 73 -6.04 -3.90 30.80
CA SER A 73 -6.71 -3.64 29.52
C SER A 73 -5.87 -4.19 28.37
N ASN A 74 -6.44 -5.07 27.56
CA ASN A 74 -5.80 -5.59 26.35
C ASN A 74 -6.18 -4.77 25.11
N LEU A 75 -6.33 -3.45 25.28
CA LEU A 75 -6.54 -2.50 24.19
C LEU A 75 -5.27 -2.44 23.34
N ALA A 76 -5.12 -3.38 22.40
CA ALA A 76 -3.96 -3.46 21.53
C ALA A 76 -4.17 -2.56 20.31
N PRO A 77 -3.50 -1.40 20.20
CA PRO A 77 -3.55 -0.56 18.99
C PRO A 77 -3.08 -1.31 17.73
N MET A 78 -2.31 -2.39 17.88
CA MET A 78 -1.98 -3.34 16.81
C MET A 78 -3.20 -3.96 16.10
N SER A 79 -4.32 -4.15 16.80
CA SER A 79 -5.55 -4.66 16.18
C SER A 79 -6.17 -3.65 15.19
N LEU A 80 -5.95 -2.35 15.43
CA LEU A 80 -6.45 -1.26 14.59
C LEU A 80 -5.72 -1.23 13.23
N LEU A 81 -4.40 -1.47 13.23
CA LEU A 81 -3.64 -1.54 11.98
C LEU A 81 -3.97 -2.78 11.15
N ARG A 82 -4.44 -3.87 11.76
CA ARG A 82 -4.69 -5.14 11.06
C ARG A 82 -5.69 -4.97 9.91
N GLY A 83 -6.78 -4.24 10.13
CA GLY A 83 -7.77 -3.99 9.08
C GLY A 83 -7.17 -3.21 7.89
N ALA A 84 -6.37 -2.19 8.16
CA ALA A 84 -5.69 -1.42 7.12
C ALA A 84 -4.71 -2.28 6.30
N PHE A 85 -3.98 -3.20 6.95
CA PHE A 85 -3.08 -4.13 6.26
C PHE A 85 -3.82 -5.12 5.36
N GLU A 86 -5.00 -5.60 5.77
CA GLU A 86 -5.82 -6.52 4.98
C GLU A 86 -6.32 -5.86 3.68
N TYR A 87 -6.81 -4.62 3.76
CA TYR A 87 -7.20 -3.87 2.57
C TYR A 87 -6.02 -3.56 1.64
N LEU A 88 -4.86 -3.21 2.21
CA LEU A 88 -3.63 -3.02 1.43
C LEU A 88 -3.26 -4.31 0.69
N GLN A 89 -3.39 -5.48 1.34
CA GLN A 89 -3.06 -6.76 0.73
C GLN A 89 -4.00 -7.11 -0.43
N ILE A 90 -5.32 -6.99 -0.24
CA ILE A 90 -6.31 -7.34 -1.27
C ILE A 90 -6.22 -6.36 -2.46
N ILE A 91 -6.30 -5.05 -2.18
CA ILE A 91 -6.32 -4.03 -3.24
C ILE A 91 -4.94 -3.90 -3.89
N GLY A 92 -3.86 -4.01 -3.11
CA GLY A 92 -2.49 -4.04 -3.61
C GLY A 92 -2.25 -5.20 -4.59
N ALA A 93 -2.81 -6.38 -4.32
CA ALA A 93 -2.76 -7.51 -5.24
C ALA A 93 -3.50 -7.21 -6.55
N VAL A 94 -4.69 -6.61 -6.48
CA VAL A 94 -5.46 -6.20 -7.67
C VAL A 94 -4.69 -5.18 -8.51
N ILE A 95 -4.03 -4.20 -7.86
CA ILE A 95 -3.17 -3.22 -8.55
C ILE A 95 -2.00 -3.92 -9.24
N ALA A 96 -1.31 -4.83 -8.55
CA ALA A 96 -0.17 -5.55 -9.11
C ALA A 96 -0.55 -6.37 -10.35
N VAL A 97 -1.67 -7.10 -10.29
CA VAL A 97 -2.20 -7.88 -11.41
C VAL A 97 -2.62 -6.96 -12.57
N SER A 98 -3.32 -5.87 -12.28
CA SER A 98 -3.77 -4.91 -13.29
C SER A 98 -2.58 -4.26 -14.00
N LEU A 99 -1.53 -3.92 -13.24
CA LEU A 99 -0.30 -3.35 -13.79
C LEU A 99 0.41 -4.36 -14.70
N GLY A 100 0.55 -5.62 -14.25
CA GLY A 100 1.10 -6.70 -15.06
C GLY A 100 0.30 -6.96 -16.35
N TYR A 101 -1.03 -6.87 -16.28
CA TYR A 101 -1.87 -6.96 -17.47
C TYR A 101 -1.62 -5.80 -18.44
N LEU A 102 -1.60 -4.56 -17.94
CA LEU A 102 -1.39 -3.36 -18.77
C LEU A 102 -0.02 -3.34 -19.44
N THR A 103 1.04 -3.81 -18.76
CA THR A 103 2.38 -3.91 -19.34
C THR A 103 2.40 -4.94 -20.48
N VAL A 104 1.83 -6.13 -20.27
CA VAL A 104 1.72 -7.17 -21.30
C VAL A 104 0.85 -6.71 -22.48
N GLN A 105 -0.26 -6.03 -22.20
CA GLN A 105 -1.17 -5.54 -23.22
C GLN A 105 -0.53 -4.45 -24.10
N ARG A 106 0.24 -3.52 -23.49
CA ARG A 106 0.98 -2.48 -24.23
C ARG A 106 1.98 -3.11 -25.19
N GLU A 107 2.72 -4.11 -24.73
CA GLU A 107 3.73 -4.80 -25.55
C GLU A 107 3.09 -5.54 -26.73
N ARG A 108 1.95 -6.21 -26.50
CA ARG A 108 1.18 -6.87 -27.57
C ARG A 108 0.58 -5.89 -28.57
N THR A 109 0.00 -4.79 -28.08
CA THR A 109 -0.72 -3.82 -28.93
C THR A 109 0.24 -3.02 -29.80
N ASN A 110 1.38 -2.61 -29.26
CA ASN A 110 2.33 -1.76 -29.97
C ASN A 110 3.27 -2.55 -30.91
N ARG A 111 3.22 -3.90 -30.91
CA ARG A 111 4.12 -4.77 -31.69
C ARG A 111 5.58 -4.30 -31.61
N THR A 112 6.01 -3.92 -30.41
CA THR A 112 7.35 -3.37 -30.14
C THR A 112 8.43 -4.45 -30.11
N LEU A 113 8.06 -5.71 -29.81
CA LEU A 113 8.97 -6.85 -29.76
C LEU A 113 9.81 -7.08 -31.05
N PRO A 114 9.24 -7.06 -32.27
CA PRO A 114 10.01 -7.11 -33.51
C PRO A 114 10.98 -5.93 -33.70
N LEU A 115 10.57 -4.72 -33.30
CA LEU A 115 11.36 -3.49 -33.48
C LEU A 115 12.50 -3.39 -32.44
N LEU A 116 12.26 -3.83 -31.20
CA LEU A 116 13.24 -3.88 -30.12
C LEU A 116 14.34 -4.93 -30.38
N ARG A 117 14.02 -6.04 -31.05
CA ARG A 117 15.00 -7.05 -31.47
C ARG A 117 15.97 -6.57 -32.58
N SER A 118 15.66 -5.48 -33.25
CA SER A 118 16.55 -4.88 -34.26
C SER A 118 17.60 -3.92 -33.67
N ARG A 119 17.55 -3.64 -32.36
CA ARG A 119 18.44 -2.71 -31.64
C ARG A 119 19.29 -3.43 -30.58
N PRO A 120 20.40 -2.83 -30.12
CA PRO A 120 21.38 -3.48 -29.23
C PRO A 120 20.92 -3.50 -27.76
N VAL A 121 19.65 -3.80 -27.48
CA VAL A 121 19.12 -3.94 -26.13
C VAL A 121 18.75 -5.40 -25.90
N THR A 122 19.47 -6.08 -25.01
CA THR A 122 19.26 -7.50 -24.73
C THR A 122 17.94 -7.73 -23.99
N ALA A 123 17.31 -8.88 -24.22
CA ALA A 123 16.05 -9.25 -23.55
C ALA A 123 16.14 -9.20 -22.02
N GLY A 124 17.32 -9.51 -21.45
CA GLY A 124 17.59 -9.41 -20.01
C GLY A 124 17.58 -7.97 -19.47
N GLU A 125 18.11 -7.00 -20.23
CA GLU A 125 18.08 -5.58 -19.83
C GLU A 125 16.66 -5.02 -19.85
N GLN A 126 15.82 -5.50 -20.79
CA GLN A 126 14.41 -5.11 -20.85
C GLN A 126 13.60 -5.69 -19.71
N ALA A 127 13.76 -6.99 -19.44
CA ALA A 127 13.06 -7.65 -18.34
C ALA A 127 13.44 -7.05 -16.98
N THR A 128 14.73 -6.80 -16.74
CA THR A 128 15.21 -6.21 -15.49
C THR A 128 14.81 -4.75 -15.33
N GLY A 129 14.89 -3.94 -16.40
CA GLY A 129 14.41 -2.56 -16.38
C GLY A 129 12.90 -2.46 -16.13
N GLY A 130 12.12 -3.34 -16.76
CA GLY A 130 10.67 -3.42 -16.54
C GLY A 130 10.30 -3.86 -15.13
N LEU A 131 10.95 -4.91 -14.62
CA LEU A 131 10.76 -5.39 -13.25
C LEU A 131 11.14 -4.32 -12.21
N LEU A 132 12.26 -3.63 -12.40
CA LEU A 132 12.68 -2.56 -11.48
C LEU A 132 11.72 -1.37 -11.51
N GLY A 133 11.21 -0.98 -12.69
CA GLY A 133 10.19 0.05 -12.82
C GLY A 133 8.89 -0.33 -12.10
N ALA A 134 8.41 -1.57 -12.30
CA ALA A 134 7.23 -2.09 -11.62
C ALA A 134 7.42 -2.21 -10.10
N ALA A 135 8.56 -2.71 -9.65
CA ALA A 135 8.89 -2.81 -8.23
C ALA A 135 8.97 -1.43 -7.56
N ALA A 136 9.59 -0.44 -8.21
CA ALA A 136 9.64 0.94 -7.71
C ALA A 136 8.24 1.56 -7.57
N LEU A 137 7.33 1.29 -8.51
CA LEU A 137 5.93 1.72 -8.42
C LEU A 137 5.24 1.09 -7.22
N LEU A 138 5.31 -0.24 -7.09
CA LEU A 138 4.69 -0.95 -5.97
C LEU A 138 5.25 -0.46 -4.63
N ALA A 139 6.56 -0.28 -4.52
CA ALA A 139 7.19 0.30 -3.34
C ALA A 139 6.66 1.71 -3.02
N THR A 140 6.46 2.55 -4.04
CA THR A 140 5.88 3.89 -3.86
C THR A 140 4.45 3.81 -3.34
N ILE A 141 3.62 2.90 -3.88
CA ILE A 141 2.23 2.72 -3.47
C ILE A 141 2.16 2.26 -2.01
N VAL A 142 2.99 1.29 -1.64
CA VAL A 142 3.09 0.80 -0.25
C VAL A 142 3.53 1.92 0.68
N ALA A 143 4.55 2.70 0.30
CA ALA A 143 5.03 3.83 1.10
C ALA A 143 3.95 4.91 1.31
N ILE A 144 3.24 5.30 0.26
CA ILE A 144 2.13 6.27 0.36
C ILE A 144 1.02 5.75 1.28
N THR A 145 0.68 4.47 1.16
CA THR A 145 -0.37 3.86 1.99
C THR A 145 0.06 3.79 3.45
N ALA A 146 1.32 3.44 3.73
CA ALA A 146 1.86 3.44 5.08
C ALA A 146 1.86 4.84 5.71
N ILE A 147 2.32 5.87 4.96
CA ILE A 147 2.30 7.26 5.42
C ILE A 147 0.86 7.72 5.70
N THR A 148 -0.07 7.42 4.80
CA THR A 148 -1.50 7.75 4.98
C THR A 148 -2.05 7.07 6.23
N GLY A 149 -1.72 5.79 6.46
CA GLY A 149 -2.11 5.07 7.67
C GLY A 149 -1.59 5.73 8.95
N VAL A 150 -0.31 6.10 8.98
CA VAL A 150 0.31 6.81 10.12
C VAL A 150 -0.40 8.14 10.38
N ILE A 151 -0.60 8.96 9.36
CA ILE A 151 -1.28 10.27 9.47
C ILE A 151 -2.72 10.09 9.96
N CYS A 152 -3.45 9.08 9.47
CA CYS A 152 -4.82 8.84 9.89
C CYS A 152 -4.90 8.43 11.37
N ILE A 153 -3.98 7.58 11.83
CA ILE A 153 -3.87 7.30 13.27
C ILE A 153 -3.51 8.59 14.01
N GLU A 154 -2.78 9.51 13.39
CA GLU A 154 -2.35 10.75 14.03
C GLU A 154 -3.49 11.68 14.36
N VAL A 155 -4.26 11.96 13.33
CA VAL A 155 -5.37 12.89 13.39
C VAL A 155 -6.52 12.31 14.20
N ILE A 156 -6.76 11.00 14.14
CA ILE A 156 -7.96 10.39 14.72
C ILE A 156 -7.71 9.77 16.10
N GLY A 157 -6.51 9.22 16.30
CA GLY A 157 -6.07 8.73 17.59
C GLY A 157 -5.95 9.85 18.61
N ASN A 158 -5.35 11.00 18.25
CA ASN A 158 -4.99 12.12 19.14
C ASN A 158 -4.23 11.71 20.43
N ASP A 159 -3.88 10.43 20.54
CA ASP A 159 -3.26 9.78 21.67
C ASP A 159 -2.07 9.03 21.06
N TRP A 160 -0.86 9.58 21.21
CA TRP A 160 0.36 8.82 20.95
C TRP A 160 1.31 8.94 22.12
N VAL A 161 1.81 7.77 22.50
CA VAL A 161 2.85 7.46 23.49
C VAL A 161 2.37 7.57 24.94
#